data_AF-A0A2G2Y527-F1
#
_entry.id   AF-A0A2G2Y527-F1
#
_cell.length_a   1.000
_cell.length_b   1.000
_cell.length_c   1.000
_cell.angle_alpha   90.00
_cell.angle_beta   90.00
_cell.angle_gamma   90.00
#
_symmetry.space_group_name_H-M   'P 1'
#
loop_
_entity.id
_entity.type
_entity.pdbx_description
1 polymer ?
#
loop_
_entity_poly.entity_id
_entity_poly.type
_entity_poly.pdbx_seq_one_letter_code
_entity_poly.pdbx_strand_id
1 'polypeptide(L)'
;MSNEKSKQKALKDLNEMKENRLKKLSELHSLQESELKFTIQAWEQIVECRRVLKWTYAYGFYLPEKEKAKKQFFECLQGQSEADLERLHECAQKELLDHLGFNKKLDYTEQGSYKNFVLFCIKLVGLTEVTGNYFDKLVIALENGLEDRFQGKFVGVEDDVEGQVHAIVDKKTDGYTIVYCSKDIEEVE
;
A
#
# COMPACT_ATOMS: atom_id res chain seq x y z
N MET A 1 -9.91 14.76 -9.42
CA MET A 1 -10.98 14.89 -8.39
C MET A 1 -11.12 13.69 -7.46
N SER A 2 -10.75 12.47 -7.86
CA SER A 2 -10.90 11.25 -7.03
C SER A 2 -10.02 11.26 -5.76
N ASN A 3 -8.72 11.57 -5.91
CA ASN A 3 -7.77 11.44 -4.79
C ASN A 3 -7.98 12.43 -3.64
N GLU A 4 -8.41 13.67 -3.94
CA GLU A 4 -8.73 14.64 -2.88
C GLU A 4 -9.91 14.14 -2.03
N LYS A 5 -11.00 13.68 -2.67
CA LYS A 5 -12.14 13.11 -1.95
C LYS A 5 -11.74 11.89 -1.13
N SER A 6 -10.93 11.00 -1.73
CA SER A 6 -10.43 9.81 -1.04
C SER A 6 -9.55 10.17 0.17
N LYS A 7 -8.67 11.17 0.04
CA LYS A 7 -7.86 11.70 1.14
C LYS A 7 -8.73 12.27 2.26
N GLN A 8 -9.74 13.07 1.93
CA GLN A 8 -10.66 13.64 2.93
C GLN A 8 -11.43 12.54 3.68
N LYS A 9 -11.80 11.46 3.00
CA LYS A 9 -12.40 10.28 3.65
C LYS A 9 -11.40 9.63 4.61
N ALA A 10 -10.16 9.36 4.16
CA ALA A 10 -9.13 8.76 5.00
C ALA A 10 -8.79 9.63 6.24
N LEU A 11 -8.79 10.96 6.11
CA LEU A 11 -8.63 11.88 7.24
C LEU A 11 -9.76 11.77 8.26
N LYS A 12 -11.01 11.65 7.80
CA LYS A 12 -12.16 11.43 8.68
C LYS A 12 -12.06 10.09 9.40
N ASP A 13 -11.71 9.03 8.67
CA ASP A 13 -11.53 7.69 9.25
C ASP A 13 -10.36 7.66 10.25
N LEU A 14 -9.27 8.39 10.01
CA LEU A 14 -8.15 8.57 10.95
C LEU A 14 -8.60 9.27 12.24
N ASN A 15 -9.36 10.37 12.13
CA ASN A 15 -9.85 11.09 13.31
C ASN A 15 -10.82 10.22 14.12
N GLU A 16 -11.75 9.54 13.44
CA GLU A 16 -12.67 8.59 14.07
C GLU A 16 -11.92 7.43 14.74
N MET A 17 -10.79 6.99 14.16
CA MET A 17 -9.93 6.00 14.79
C MET A 17 -9.31 6.53 16.08
N LYS A 18 -8.75 7.74 16.07
CA LYS A 18 -8.12 8.39 17.22
C LYS A 18 -9.10 8.69 18.36
N GLU A 19 -10.30 9.15 18.02
CA GLU A 19 -11.26 9.65 19.01
C GLU A 19 -12.11 8.54 19.63
N ASN A 20 -12.50 7.53 18.84
CA ASN A 20 -13.53 6.57 19.25
C ASN A 20 -13.09 5.11 19.11
N ARG A 21 -12.61 4.69 17.93
CA ARG A 21 -12.42 3.26 17.62
C ARG A 21 -11.20 2.65 18.32
N LEU A 22 -10.15 3.42 18.58
CA LEU A 22 -8.96 2.94 19.31
C LEU A 22 -9.31 2.46 20.72
N LYS A 23 -10.09 3.28 21.46
CA LYS A 23 -10.57 2.92 22.80
C LYS A 23 -11.46 1.69 22.77
N LYS A 24 -12.39 1.61 21.80
CA LYS A 24 -13.26 0.43 21.63
C LYS A 24 -12.45 -0.84 21.34
N LEU A 25 -11.41 -0.74 20.50
CA LEU A 25 -10.53 -1.86 20.18
C LEU A 25 -9.71 -2.31 21.41
N SER A 26 -9.22 -1.35 22.19
CA SER A 26 -8.53 -1.56 23.48
C SER A 26 -9.41 -2.32 24.47
N GLU A 27 -10.66 -1.87 24.66
CA GLU A 27 -11.62 -2.52 25.57
C GLU A 27 -11.96 -3.95 25.12
N LEU A 28 -12.15 -4.17 23.81
CA LEU A 28 -12.54 -5.48 23.28
C LEU A 28 -11.43 -6.52 23.39
N HIS A 29 -10.18 -6.14 23.14
CA HIS A 29 -9.03 -7.04 23.19
C HIS A 29 -8.28 -7.00 24.53
N SER A 30 -8.73 -6.19 25.48
CA SER A 30 -8.07 -5.99 26.79
C SER A 30 -6.60 -5.59 26.66
N LEU A 31 -6.28 -4.74 25.68
CA LEU A 31 -4.93 -4.23 25.40
C LEU A 31 -4.84 -2.75 25.73
N GLN A 32 -3.64 -2.25 26.01
CA GLN A 32 -3.43 -0.81 26.16
C GLN A 32 -3.51 -0.11 24.79
N GLU A 33 -4.04 1.11 24.76
CA GLU A 33 -4.06 1.93 23.52
C GLU A 33 -2.65 2.14 22.92
N SER A 34 -1.61 2.12 23.76
CA SER A 34 -0.21 2.18 23.35
C SER A 34 0.22 1.01 22.47
N GLU A 35 -0.32 -0.19 22.70
CA GLU A 35 -0.07 -1.41 21.93
C GLU A 35 -0.81 -1.40 20.60
N LEU A 36 -1.84 -0.56 20.46
CA LEU A 36 -2.68 -0.43 19.27
C LEU A 36 -2.30 0.75 18.38
N LYS A 37 -1.20 1.46 18.69
CA LYS A 37 -0.71 2.62 17.91
C LYS A 37 -0.45 2.31 16.44
N PHE A 38 -0.17 1.05 16.09
CA PHE A 38 0.02 0.64 14.70
C PHE A 38 -1.22 0.92 13.83
N THR A 39 -2.43 0.89 14.40
CA THR A 39 -3.66 1.24 13.68
C THR A 39 -3.68 2.71 13.27
N ILE A 40 -3.18 3.59 14.13
CA ILE A 40 -3.06 5.03 13.84
C ILE A 40 -2.00 5.27 12.77
N GLN A 41 -0.85 4.60 12.88
CA GLN A 41 0.23 4.69 11.91
C GLN A 41 -0.22 4.24 10.51
N ALA A 42 -1.00 3.17 10.41
CA ALA A 42 -1.58 2.71 9.15
C ALA A 42 -2.47 3.79 8.50
N TRP A 43 -3.35 4.43 9.28
CA TRP A 43 -4.21 5.50 8.76
C TRP A 43 -3.43 6.76 8.38
N GLU A 44 -2.40 7.13 9.15
CA GLU A 44 -1.50 8.24 8.80
C GLU A 44 -0.76 7.95 7.49
N GLN A 45 -0.26 6.73 7.32
CA GLN A 45 0.37 6.29 6.08
C GLN A 45 -0.59 6.39 4.90
N ILE A 46 -1.85 5.93 5.03
CA ILE A 46 -2.87 6.04 3.98
C ILE A 46 -3.10 7.51 3.59
N VAL A 47 -3.21 8.40 4.57
CA VAL A 47 -3.44 9.85 4.31
C VAL A 47 -2.27 10.47 3.55
N GLU A 48 -1.03 10.17 3.96
CA GLU A 48 0.16 10.70 3.28
C GLU A 48 0.35 10.11 1.89
N CYS A 49 0.13 8.81 1.71
CA CYS A 49 0.16 8.17 0.39
C CYS A 49 -0.83 8.83 -0.57
N ARG A 50 -2.08 9.07 -0.13
CA ARG A 50 -3.09 9.79 -0.94
C ARG A 50 -2.69 11.23 -1.27
N ARG A 51 -1.96 11.90 -0.38
CA ARG A 51 -1.40 13.23 -0.64
C ARG A 51 -0.30 13.15 -1.70
N VAL A 52 0.61 12.19 -1.63
CA VAL A 52 1.66 11.98 -2.63
C VAL A 52 1.04 11.70 -4.00
N LEU A 53 0.03 10.82 -4.07
CA LEU A 53 -0.67 10.52 -5.33
C LEU A 53 -1.24 11.79 -5.98
N LYS A 54 -1.86 12.69 -5.21
CA LYS A 54 -2.37 13.95 -5.76
C LYS A 54 -1.29 14.71 -6.54
N TRP A 55 -0.06 14.74 -6.03
CA TRP A 55 1.07 15.42 -6.66
C TRP A 55 1.68 14.59 -7.79
N THR A 56 1.69 13.26 -7.71
CA THR A 56 2.19 12.40 -8.79
C THR A 56 1.31 12.52 -10.04
N TYR A 57 -0.02 12.60 -9.88
CA TYR A 57 -0.91 12.87 -11.02
C TYR A 57 -0.64 14.23 -11.67
N ALA A 58 -0.32 15.26 -10.88
CA ALA A 58 0.08 16.55 -11.42
C ALA A 58 1.43 16.45 -12.15
N TYR A 59 2.40 15.75 -11.58
CA TYR A 59 3.71 15.50 -12.19
C TYR A 59 3.57 14.77 -13.54
N GLY A 60 2.84 13.66 -13.56
CA GLY A 60 2.62 12.85 -14.76
C GLY A 60 1.93 13.60 -15.89
N PHE A 61 1.05 14.55 -15.57
CA PHE A 61 0.40 15.42 -16.56
C PHE A 61 1.40 16.33 -17.30
N TYR A 62 2.44 16.80 -16.61
CA TYR A 62 3.46 17.69 -17.19
C TYR A 62 4.65 16.94 -17.80
N LEU A 63 4.67 15.60 -17.75
CA LEU A 63 5.76 14.81 -18.29
C LEU A 63 5.72 14.82 -19.83
N PRO A 64 6.82 15.19 -20.52
CA PRO A 64 6.83 15.31 -21.98
C PRO A 64 6.57 13.97 -22.69
N GLU A 65 5.67 13.95 -23.69
CA GLU A 65 5.35 12.75 -24.49
C GLU A 65 6.55 12.15 -25.23
N LYS A 66 7.56 12.96 -25.54
CA LYS A 66 8.82 12.52 -26.15
C LYS A 66 9.65 11.62 -25.23
N GLU A 67 9.44 11.68 -23.91
CA GLU A 67 10.15 10.89 -22.90
C GLU A 67 9.34 9.62 -22.54
N LYS A 68 8.96 8.85 -23.57
CA LYS A 68 8.07 7.67 -23.42
C LYS A 68 8.51 6.69 -22.33
N ALA A 69 9.82 6.40 -22.27
CA ALA A 69 10.37 5.46 -21.29
C ALA A 69 10.18 5.92 -19.84
N LYS A 70 10.48 7.20 -19.56
CA LYS A 70 10.26 7.78 -18.23
C LYS A 70 8.79 7.81 -17.87
N LYS A 71 7.92 8.09 -18.84
CA LYS A 71 6.47 8.05 -18.64
C LYS A 71 5.98 6.66 -18.26
N GLN A 72 6.41 5.63 -18.98
CA GLN A 72 6.06 4.25 -18.66
C GLN A 72 6.63 3.80 -17.31
N PHE A 73 7.88 4.17 -17.00
CA PHE A 73 8.50 3.88 -15.70
C PHE A 73 7.74 4.55 -14.55
N PHE A 74 7.37 5.83 -14.72
CA PHE A 74 6.54 6.56 -13.77
C PHE A 74 5.16 5.92 -13.58
N GLU A 75 4.46 5.58 -14.67
CA GLU A 75 3.15 4.93 -14.62
C GLU A 75 3.22 3.56 -13.91
N CYS A 76 4.30 2.81 -14.10
CA CYS A 76 4.55 1.56 -13.40
C CYS A 76 4.75 1.76 -11.88
N LEU A 77 5.63 2.70 -11.48
CA LEU A 77 5.85 3.02 -10.06
C LEU A 77 4.59 3.54 -9.38
N GLN A 78 3.85 4.41 -10.06
CA GLN A 78 2.59 4.94 -9.57
C GLN A 78 1.56 3.82 -9.41
N GLY A 79 1.38 2.98 -10.44
CA GLY A 79 0.41 1.89 -10.43
C GLY A 79 0.65 0.88 -9.30
N GLN A 80 1.92 0.51 -9.06
CA GLN A 80 2.28 -0.37 -7.94
C GLN A 80 1.98 0.27 -6.59
N SER A 81 2.36 1.54 -6.42
CA SER A 81 2.09 2.29 -5.18
C SER A 81 0.59 2.43 -4.90
N GLU A 82 -0.22 2.68 -5.94
CA GLU A 82 -1.68 2.76 -5.84
C GLU A 82 -2.30 1.41 -5.45
N ALA A 83 -1.85 0.32 -6.05
CA ALA A 83 -2.35 -1.02 -5.73
C ALA A 83 -2.10 -1.38 -4.26
N ASP A 84 -0.88 -1.17 -3.76
CA ASP A 84 -0.56 -1.48 -2.36
C ASP A 84 -1.25 -0.54 -1.37
N LEU A 85 -1.44 0.74 -1.74
CA LEU A 85 -2.24 1.68 -0.93
C LEU A 85 -3.68 1.21 -0.78
N GLU A 86 -4.32 0.74 -1.85
CA GLU A 86 -5.70 0.27 -1.75
C GLU A 86 -5.79 -1.02 -0.93
N ARG A 87 -4.81 -1.94 -1.01
CA ARG A 87 -4.75 -3.11 -0.11
C ARG A 87 -4.62 -2.73 1.36
N LEU A 88 -3.71 -1.81 1.68
CA LEU A 88 -3.57 -1.28 3.04
C LEU A 88 -4.88 -0.64 3.52
N HIS A 89 -5.50 0.19 2.68
CA HIS A 89 -6.74 0.86 3.01
C HIS A 89 -7.90 -0.12 3.21
N GLU A 90 -8.00 -1.17 2.39
CA GLU A 90 -9.00 -2.22 2.57
C GLU A 90 -8.80 -2.99 3.87
N CYS A 91 -7.57 -3.35 4.22
CA CYS A 91 -7.25 -4.00 5.51
C CYS A 91 -7.63 -3.07 6.69
N ALA A 92 -7.21 -1.81 6.64
CA ALA A 92 -7.51 -0.82 7.67
C ALA A 92 -9.01 -0.49 7.81
N GLN A 93 -9.78 -0.59 6.72
CA GLN A 93 -11.22 -0.28 6.75
C GLN A 93 -12.09 -1.50 7.01
N LYS A 94 -11.89 -2.61 6.31
CA LYS A 94 -12.80 -3.77 6.34
C LYS A 94 -12.43 -4.72 7.48
N GLU A 95 -11.19 -5.16 7.54
CA GLU A 95 -10.74 -6.15 8.53
C GLU A 95 -10.74 -5.55 9.95
N LEU A 96 -10.41 -4.26 10.09
CA LEU A 96 -10.56 -3.55 11.36
C LEU A 96 -12.02 -3.51 11.86
N LEU A 97 -13.00 -3.32 10.96
CA LEU A 97 -14.42 -3.33 11.34
C LEU A 97 -14.87 -4.72 11.79
N ASP A 98 -14.34 -5.78 11.19
CA ASP A 98 -14.58 -7.17 11.63
C ASP A 98 -14.09 -7.35 13.08
N HIS A 99 -12.86 -6.89 13.38
CA HIS A 99 -12.30 -6.96 14.73
C HIS A 99 -12.96 -6.04 15.74
N LEU A 100 -13.59 -4.94 15.31
CA LEU A 100 -14.43 -4.09 16.18
C LEU A 100 -15.84 -4.68 16.45
N GLY A 101 -16.09 -5.90 15.99
CA GLY A 101 -17.35 -6.63 16.18
C GLY A 101 -18.51 -6.09 15.33
N PHE A 102 -18.23 -5.29 14.29
CA PHE A 102 -19.29 -4.78 13.41
C PHE A 102 -19.76 -5.82 12.39
N ASN A 103 -18.90 -6.78 12.04
CA ASN A 103 -19.24 -7.86 11.11
C ASN A 103 -19.13 -9.22 11.81
N LYS A 104 -20.21 -10.00 11.77
CA LYS A 104 -20.45 -11.25 12.53
C LYS A 104 -19.61 -12.47 12.10
N LYS A 105 -18.49 -12.27 11.40
CA LYS A 105 -17.82 -13.32 10.61
C LYS A 105 -16.71 -14.09 11.35
N LEU A 106 -16.37 -13.69 12.59
CA LEU A 106 -15.31 -14.35 13.36
C LEU A 106 -15.79 -15.67 13.99
N ASP A 107 -14.91 -16.67 14.00
CA ASP A 107 -15.08 -17.89 14.79
C ASP A 107 -15.17 -17.52 16.28
N TYR A 108 -16.29 -17.89 16.92
CA TYR A 108 -16.63 -17.49 18.29
C TYR A 108 -15.88 -18.28 19.36
N THR A 109 -14.97 -19.18 19.00
CA THR A 109 -14.04 -19.74 19.98
C THR A 109 -13.07 -18.64 20.44
N GLU A 110 -12.90 -18.43 21.75
CA GLU A 110 -12.01 -17.39 22.31
C GLU A 110 -10.59 -17.48 21.74
N GLN A 111 -10.11 -18.70 21.50
CA GLN A 111 -8.79 -18.98 20.96
C GLN A 111 -8.67 -18.67 19.45
N GLY A 112 -9.73 -18.88 18.67
CA GLY A 112 -9.81 -18.51 17.25
C GLY A 112 -9.86 -16.99 17.07
N SER A 113 -10.64 -16.30 17.91
CA SER A 113 -10.78 -14.83 17.88
C SER A 113 -9.44 -14.11 18.15
N TYR A 114 -8.69 -14.53 19.17
CA TYR A 114 -7.38 -13.95 19.49
C TYR A 114 -6.35 -14.20 18.37
N LYS A 115 -6.28 -15.43 17.84
CA LYS A 115 -5.35 -15.76 16.74
C LYS A 115 -5.63 -14.90 15.49
N ASN A 116 -6.90 -14.73 15.13
CA ASN A 116 -7.28 -13.90 13.98
C ASN A 116 -6.89 -12.44 14.20
N PHE A 117 -7.05 -11.92 15.42
CA PHE A 117 -6.63 -10.57 15.75
C PHE A 117 -5.11 -10.39 15.64
N VAL A 118 -4.31 -11.34 16.12
CA VAL A 118 -2.85 -11.31 15.98
C VAL A 118 -2.44 -11.31 14.50
N LEU A 119 -3.06 -12.17 13.67
CA LEU A 119 -2.81 -12.20 12.23
C LEU A 119 -3.14 -10.86 11.56
N PHE A 120 -4.27 -10.24 11.93
CA PHE A 120 -4.62 -8.90 11.48
C PHE A 120 -3.57 -7.86 11.87
N CYS A 121 -3.08 -7.88 13.12
CA CYS A 121 -2.05 -6.94 13.58
C CYS A 121 -0.78 -7.07 12.72
N ILE A 122 -0.29 -8.28 12.51
CA ILE A 122 0.90 -8.56 11.70
C ILE A 122 0.67 -8.07 10.27
N LYS A 123 -0.47 -8.40 9.68
CA LYS A 123 -0.83 -8.01 8.31
C LYS A 123 -0.90 -6.50 8.14
N LEU A 124 -1.57 -5.80 9.06
CA LEU A 124 -1.73 -4.34 8.97
C LEU A 124 -0.37 -3.63 9.09
N VAL A 125 0.49 -4.08 10.03
CA VAL A 125 1.85 -3.56 10.19
C VAL A 125 2.67 -3.80 8.91
N GLY A 126 2.66 -5.03 8.39
CA GLY A 126 3.41 -5.39 7.17
C GLY A 126 2.96 -4.59 5.95
N LEU A 127 1.65 -4.46 5.72
CA LEU A 127 1.11 -3.65 4.63
C LEU A 127 1.48 -2.17 4.81
N THR A 128 1.45 -1.64 6.03
CA THR A 128 1.81 -0.24 6.30
C THR A 128 3.26 0.03 5.89
N GLU A 129 4.18 -0.86 6.28
CA GLU A 129 5.60 -0.74 5.94
C GLU A 129 5.83 -0.88 4.43
N VAL A 130 5.26 -1.90 3.79
CA VAL A 130 5.41 -2.15 2.35
C VAL A 130 4.87 -0.98 1.54
N THR A 131 3.66 -0.49 1.85
CA THR A 131 3.09 0.70 1.18
C THR A 131 4.00 1.91 1.37
N GLY A 132 4.50 2.17 2.58
CA GLY A 132 5.45 3.26 2.83
C GLY A 132 6.68 3.18 1.94
N ASN A 133 7.30 2.00 1.85
CA ASN A 133 8.48 1.77 1.02
C ASN A 133 8.23 2.03 -0.48
N TYR A 134 7.05 1.67 -1.01
CA TYR A 134 6.70 1.97 -2.41
C TYR A 134 6.58 3.47 -2.65
N PHE A 135 5.93 4.19 -1.73
CA PHE A 135 5.79 5.64 -1.82
C PHE A 135 7.12 6.38 -1.66
N ASP A 136 8.00 5.93 -0.77
CA ASP A 136 9.34 6.49 -0.64
C ASP A 136 10.13 6.31 -1.94
N LYS A 137 10.11 5.11 -2.53
CA LYS A 137 10.74 4.86 -3.84
C LYS A 137 10.15 5.76 -4.93
N LEU A 138 8.84 5.94 -4.96
CA LEU A 138 8.16 6.82 -5.91
C LEU A 138 8.64 8.27 -5.74
N VAL A 139 8.70 8.78 -4.51
CA VAL A 139 9.18 10.14 -4.22
C VAL A 139 10.64 10.31 -4.62
N ILE A 140 11.53 9.38 -4.25
CA ILE A 140 12.95 9.43 -4.60
C ILE A 140 13.12 9.39 -6.14
N ALA A 141 12.31 8.59 -6.85
CA ALA A 141 12.33 8.54 -8.31
C ALA A 141 11.92 9.89 -8.94
N LEU A 142 10.92 10.56 -8.38
CA LEU A 142 10.49 11.88 -8.82
C LEU A 142 11.55 12.96 -8.55
N GLU A 143 12.18 12.94 -7.37
CA GLU A 143 13.26 13.86 -7.00
C GLU A 143 14.48 13.74 -7.92
N ASN A 144 14.79 12.51 -8.34
CA ASN A 144 15.87 12.22 -9.28
C ASN A 144 15.48 12.42 -10.76
N GLY A 145 14.31 12.99 -11.06
CA GLY A 145 13.88 13.24 -12.44
C GLY A 145 13.64 11.98 -13.27
N LEU A 146 13.31 10.87 -12.60
CA LEU A 146 13.10 9.54 -13.19
C LEU A 146 14.35 9.01 -13.92
N GLU A 147 15.54 9.32 -13.41
CA GLU A 147 16.78 8.74 -13.91
C GLU A 147 16.90 7.25 -13.55
N ASP A 148 17.36 6.46 -14.52
CA ASP A 148 17.34 4.98 -14.57
C ASP A 148 18.31 4.27 -13.59
N ARG A 149 18.62 4.91 -12.44
CA ARG A 149 19.56 4.38 -11.44
C ARG A 149 18.88 3.45 -10.41
N PHE A 150 17.58 3.21 -10.53
CA PHE A 150 16.81 2.39 -9.58
C PHE A 150 16.82 0.90 -9.95
N GLN A 151 17.97 0.24 -9.83
CA GLN A 151 18.03 -1.23 -9.65
C GLN A 151 17.78 -1.60 -8.17
N GLY A 152 16.74 -1.04 -7.57
CA GLY A 152 16.38 -1.31 -6.18
C GLY A 152 15.44 -2.50 -6.10
N LYS A 153 15.93 -3.64 -5.57
CA LYS A 153 15.13 -4.85 -5.33
C LYS A 153 13.78 -4.50 -4.69
N PHE A 154 12.69 -4.93 -5.32
CA PHE A 154 11.36 -4.90 -4.74
C PHE A 154 11.19 -6.17 -3.91
N VAL A 155 11.08 -6.04 -2.59
CA VAL A 155 10.66 -7.15 -1.72
C VAL A 155 9.22 -6.83 -1.34
N GLY A 156 8.29 -7.40 -2.10
CA GLY A 156 6.90 -7.50 -1.67
C GLY A 156 6.78 -8.74 -0.78
N VAL A 157 6.30 -8.56 0.44
CA VAL A 157 5.87 -9.70 1.25
C VAL A 157 4.38 -9.90 0.95
N GLU A 158 4.08 -10.83 0.06
CA GLU A 158 2.75 -11.45 -0.01
C GLU A 158 2.86 -12.85 0.59
N ASP A 159 1.84 -13.24 1.36
CA ASP A 159 1.63 -14.60 1.85
C ASP A 159 1.72 -15.57 0.66
N ASP A 160 2.64 -16.53 0.76
CA ASP A 160 2.86 -17.67 -0.14
C ASP A 160 3.02 -17.33 -1.64
N VAL A 161 4.24 -16.95 -2.05
CA VAL A 161 5.02 -17.45 -3.22
C VAL A 161 6.18 -16.48 -3.49
N GLU A 162 7.40 -17.03 -3.50
CA GLU A 162 8.66 -16.33 -3.77
C GLU A 162 8.70 -15.82 -5.22
N GLY A 163 8.59 -14.51 -5.42
CA GLY A 163 8.69 -13.88 -6.74
C GLY A 163 9.42 -12.54 -6.70
N GLN A 164 10.66 -12.48 -7.20
CA GLN A 164 11.43 -11.24 -7.33
C GLN A 164 11.01 -10.47 -8.60
N VAL A 165 10.46 -9.26 -8.45
CA VAL A 165 10.16 -8.39 -9.61
C VAL A 165 11.43 -7.63 -10.02
N HIS A 166 11.94 -7.90 -11.23
CA HIS A 166 13.11 -7.23 -11.81
C HIS A 166 12.69 -6.42 -13.04
N ALA A 167 13.01 -5.12 -13.05
CA ALA A 167 13.05 -4.34 -14.27
C ALA A 167 14.46 -4.46 -14.87
N ILE A 168 14.59 -5.01 -16.08
CA ILE A 168 15.85 -5.04 -16.83
C ILE A 168 15.69 -4.10 -18.02
N VAL A 169 16.61 -3.12 -18.13
CA VAL A 169 16.68 -2.19 -19.26
C VAL A 169 17.81 -2.64 -20.20
N ASP A 170 17.47 -3.08 -21.41
CA ASP A 170 18.46 -3.35 -22.47
C ASP A 170 18.78 -2.05 -23.21
N LYS A 171 20.08 -1.71 -23.28
CA LYS A 171 20.61 -0.48 -23.87
C LYS A 171 20.93 -0.58 -25.36
N LYS A 172 20.63 -1.69 -26.05
CA LYS A 172 21.14 -1.90 -27.42
C LYS A 172 20.24 -1.49 -28.58
N THR A 173 19.00 -1.12 -28.35
CA THR A 173 18.12 -0.62 -29.41
C THR A 173 17.14 0.39 -28.83
N ASP A 174 16.84 1.45 -29.58
CA ASP A 174 15.85 2.51 -29.28
C ASP A 174 14.39 2.02 -29.09
N GLY A 175 14.19 0.75 -28.73
CA GLY A 175 12.94 0.13 -28.35
C GLY A 175 12.97 -0.24 -26.87
N TYR A 176 12.24 0.53 -26.06
CA TYR A 176 11.98 0.20 -24.66
C TYR A 176 10.98 -0.96 -24.63
N THR A 177 11.42 -2.16 -24.25
CA THR A 177 10.53 -3.29 -23.95
C THR A 177 10.47 -3.47 -22.44
N ILE A 178 9.32 -3.17 -21.84
CA ILE A 178 9.00 -3.56 -20.45
C ILE A 178 8.63 -5.03 -20.48
N VAL A 179 9.46 -5.87 -19.87
CA VAL A 179 9.22 -7.31 -19.74
C VAL A 179 8.66 -7.54 -18.33
N TYR A 180 7.33 -7.55 -18.26
CA TYR A 180 6.41 -7.96 -17.18
C TYR A 180 5.92 -6.93 -16.15
N CYS A 181 4.60 -6.72 -16.19
CA CYS A 181 3.76 -6.33 -15.07
C CYS A 181 2.55 -7.27 -15.06
N SER A 182 2.43 -8.07 -13.99
CA SER A 182 1.24 -8.80 -13.51
C SER A 182 1.10 -10.31 -13.78
N LYS A 183 0.21 -10.85 -12.92
CA LYS A 183 -0.17 -12.22 -12.55
C LYS A 183 -0.43 -13.21 -13.71
N ASP A 184 -0.13 -14.46 -13.37
CA ASP A 184 -0.49 -15.73 -14.01
C ASP A 184 0.19 -16.04 -15.36
N ILE A 185 0.90 -17.17 -15.41
CA ILE A 185 0.86 -18.15 -16.52
C ILE A 185 1.35 -19.50 -15.96
N GLU A 186 0.47 -20.48 -16.11
CA GLU A 186 0.65 -21.90 -15.84
C GLU A 186 1.88 -22.48 -16.57
N GLU A 187 2.47 -23.49 -15.93
CA GLU A 187 3.44 -24.41 -16.54
C GLU A 187 2.91 -24.94 -17.88
N VAL A 188 3.75 -24.88 -18.91
CA VAL A 188 3.72 -25.88 -19.98
C VAL A 188 5.16 -26.28 -20.29
N GLU A 189 5.40 -27.58 -20.20
CA GLU A 189 6.63 -28.33 -20.52
C GLU A 189 7.24 -28.01 -21.89
#